data_AF-A0A4S4BDF2-F1
#
_entry.id   AF-A0A4S4BDF2-F1
#
_cell.length_a   1.000
_cell.length_b   1.000
_cell.length_c   1.000
_cell.angle_alpha   90.00
_cell.angle_beta   90.00
_cell.angle_gamma   90.00
#
_symmetry.space_group_name_H-M   'P 1'
#
loop_
_entity.id
_entity.type
_entity.pdbx_description
1 polymer ?
#
loop_
_entity_poly.entity_id
_entity_poly.type
_entity_poly.pdbx_seq_one_letter_code
_entity_poly.pdbx_strand_id
1 'polypeptide(L)'
;MRLLCIWLCISLVSAGGQASAGATLPALEVSTAAAQPLRMPAPSDSKPLVVNFWASWCAPCRAELPLLLAAQRAGRVRVLAVNIGETPATAGAFLKREGLTVLNVAFARAADVGGWIIPGLPTTVRVGTGWRDTGRRYGPLHPGDPLLLPVPK
;
A
#
# COMPACT_ATOMS: atom_id res chain seq x y z
N MET A 1 -39.00 53.05 -10.62
CA MET A 1 -38.67 52.18 -11.75
C MET A 1 -37.31 51.54 -11.44
N ARG A 2 -37.31 50.39 -10.74
CA ARG A 2 -36.75 49.09 -11.20
C ARG A 2 -35.34 49.28 -11.81
N LEU A 3 -34.25 48.78 -11.24
CA LEU A 3 -33.92 47.35 -11.13
C LEU A 3 -32.85 47.10 -10.04
N LEU A 4 -33.16 46.19 -9.11
CA LEU A 4 -32.17 45.51 -8.25
C LEU A 4 -31.40 44.48 -9.10
N CYS A 5 -30.08 44.61 -9.20
CA CYS A 5 -29.21 43.54 -9.71
C CYS A 5 -28.93 42.57 -8.55
N ILE A 6 -29.73 41.49 -8.48
CA ILE A 6 -29.49 40.38 -7.56
C ILE A 6 -28.31 39.57 -8.12
N TRP A 7 -27.14 39.76 -7.52
CA TRP A 7 -25.95 38.96 -7.79
C TRP A 7 -26.14 37.58 -7.14
N LEU A 8 -26.68 36.63 -7.90
CA LEU A 8 -26.84 35.25 -7.46
C LEU A 8 -25.50 34.53 -7.61
N CYS A 9 -24.64 34.59 -6.58
CA CYS A 9 -23.47 33.72 -6.47
C CYS A 9 -23.91 32.28 -6.21
N ILE A 10 -24.23 31.53 -7.27
CA ILE A 10 -24.33 30.07 -7.21
C ILE A 10 -22.91 29.56 -6.96
N SER A 11 -22.62 29.27 -5.70
CA SER A 11 -21.39 28.58 -5.32
C SER A 11 -21.48 27.14 -5.82
N LEU A 12 -20.75 26.81 -6.88
CA LEU A 12 -20.50 25.42 -7.24
C LEU A 12 -19.70 24.79 -6.08
N VAL A 13 -20.37 24.03 -5.23
CA VAL A 13 -19.71 23.08 -4.34
C VAL A 13 -19.10 22.00 -5.23
N SER A 14 -17.79 22.10 -5.49
CA SER A 14 -17.03 21.01 -6.07
C SER A 14 -16.91 19.91 -5.01
N ALA A 15 -17.66 18.82 -5.19
CA ALA A 15 -17.46 17.60 -4.43
C ALA A 15 -16.14 16.95 -4.87
N GLY A 16 -15.02 17.42 -4.30
CA GLY A 16 -13.76 16.72 -4.35
C GLY A 16 -13.90 15.41 -3.59
N GLY A 17 -13.97 14.28 -4.31
CA GLY A 17 -13.99 12.95 -3.74
C GLY A 17 -12.70 12.67 -2.98
N GLN A 18 -12.71 12.92 -1.68
CA GLN A 18 -11.71 12.38 -0.78
C GLN A 18 -11.98 10.88 -0.70
N ALA A 19 -11.02 10.05 -1.13
CA ALA A 19 -11.05 8.62 -0.88
C ALA A 19 -11.17 8.44 0.64
N SER A 20 -12.36 8.01 1.10
CA SER A 20 -12.68 7.93 2.51
C SER A 20 -11.91 6.78 3.14
N ALA A 21 -11.20 7.08 4.22
CA ALA A 21 -10.74 6.04 5.14
C ALA A 21 -11.93 5.12 5.47
N GLY A 22 -11.76 3.81 5.30
CA GLY A 22 -12.82 2.81 5.47
C GLY A 22 -13.45 2.26 4.18
N ALA A 23 -13.07 2.75 3.00
CA ALA A 23 -13.45 2.14 1.72
C ALA A 23 -12.92 0.70 1.60
N THR A 24 -13.72 -0.19 1.01
CA THR A 24 -13.31 -1.56 0.70
C THR A 24 -12.30 -1.52 -0.45
N LEU A 25 -11.12 -2.09 -0.23
CA LEU A 25 -10.08 -2.22 -1.23
C LEU A 25 -10.51 -3.23 -2.31
N PRO A 26 -10.25 -2.92 -3.60
CA PRO A 26 -10.53 -3.88 -4.66
C PRO A 26 -9.61 -5.09 -4.53
N ALA A 27 -10.02 -6.20 -5.12
CA ALA A 27 -9.16 -7.37 -5.24
C ALA A 27 -7.85 -6.96 -5.93
N LEU A 28 -6.72 -7.45 -5.40
CA LEU A 28 -5.41 -7.24 -5.98
C LEU A 28 -4.95 -8.53 -6.66
N GLU A 29 -4.72 -8.46 -7.96
CA GLU A 29 -4.14 -9.57 -8.70
C GLU A 29 -2.63 -9.55 -8.54
N VAL A 30 -2.13 -10.51 -7.75
CA VAL A 30 -0.70 -10.70 -7.52
C VAL A 30 -0.31 -12.15 -7.79
N SER A 31 0.96 -12.33 -8.12
CA SER A 31 1.54 -13.65 -8.38
C SER A 31 2.74 -13.94 -7.48
N THR A 32 3.05 -15.23 -7.32
CA THR A 32 4.27 -15.72 -6.68
C THR A 32 5.48 -15.56 -7.63
N ALA A 33 6.68 -15.85 -7.12
CA ALA A 33 7.89 -15.89 -7.94
C ALA A 33 7.85 -16.92 -9.09
N ALA A 34 6.99 -17.95 -8.99
CA ALA A 34 6.81 -18.94 -10.05
C ALA A 34 5.57 -18.65 -10.91
N ALA A 35 5.10 -17.40 -10.91
CA ALA A 35 4.01 -16.88 -11.72
C ALA A 35 2.64 -17.55 -11.47
N GLN A 36 2.43 -18.15 -10.30
CA GLN A 36 1.12 -18.63 -9.89
C GLN A 36 0.33 -17.52 -9.19
N PRO A 37 -1.01 -17.45 -9.34
CA PRO A 37 -1.83 -16.54 -8.55
C PRO A 37 -1.58 -16.71 -7.05
N LEU A 38 -1.33 -15.61 -6.36
CA LEU A 38 -1.12 -15.62 -4.91
C LEU A 38 -2.40 -15.14 -4.22
N ARG A 39 -2.97 -16.00 -3.37
CA ARG A 39 -4.01 -15.58 -2.45
C ARG A 39 -3.41 -14.67 -1.39
N MET A 40 -3.88 -13.44 -1.31
CA MET A 40 -3.40 -12.48 -0.32
C MET A 40 -3.65 -12.98 1.12
N PRO A 41 -2.68 -12.76 2.03
CA PRO A 41 -2.87 -12.95 3.46
C PRO A 41 -4.16 -12.27 3.98
N ALA A 42 -5.04 -13.00 4.67
CA ALA A 42 -6.22 -12.36 5.26
C ALA A 42 -5.82 -11.39 6.40
N PRO A 43 -6.33 -10.14 6.42
CA PRO A 43 -6.15 -9.26 7.56
C PRO A 43 -6.87 -9.80 8.79
N SER A 44 -6.40 -9.44 9.99
CA SER A 44 -7.05 -9.79 11.26
C SER A 44 -7.01 -8.59 12.22
N ASP A 45 -7.91 -8.55 13.19
CA ASP A 45 -7.98 -7.43 14.13
C ASP A 45 -6.73 -7.32 15.02
N SER A 46 -6.06 -8.44 15.30
CA SER A 46 -4.84 -8.46 16.12
C SER A 46 -3.54 -8.24 15.32
N LYS A 47 -3.56 -8.53 14.02
CA LYS A 47 -2.42 -8.37 13.10
C LYS A 47 -2.96 -7.89 11.75
N PRO A 48 -2.97 -6.57 11.50
CA PRO A 48 -3.40 -6.05 10.20
C PRO A 48 -2.42 -6.50 9.12
N LEU A 49 -2.89 -6.49 7.87
CA LEU A 49 -2.01 -6.70 6.71
C LEU A 49 -1.47 -5.35 6.26
N VAL A 50 -0.15 -5.24 6.10
CA VAL A 50 0.51 -4.12 5.44
C VAL A 50 0.90 -4.56 4.04
N VAL A 51 0.33 -3.90 3.03
CA VAL A 51 0.69 -4.07 1.62
C VAL A 51 1.62 -2.94 1.23
N ASN A 52 2.84 -3.27 0.83
CA ASN A 52 3.86 -2.31 0.42
C ASN A 52 4.16 -2.49 -1.07
N PHE A 53 4.06 -1.41 -1.84
CA PHE A 53 4.36 -1.39 -3.26
C PHE A 53 5.77 -0.85 -3.46
N TRP A 54 6.64 -1.63 -4.09
CA TRP A 54 8.07 -1.30 -4.19
C TRP A 54 8.69 -1.79 -5.50
N ALA A 55 9.93 -1.36 -5.75
CA ALA A 55 10.79 -1.90 -6.79
C ALA A 55 12.27 -1.77 -6.39
N SER A 56 13.16 -2.60 -6.93
CA SER A 56 14.58 -2.66 -6.55
C SER A 56 15.37 -1.43 -7.01
N TRP A 57 14.93 -0.75 -8.07
CA TRP A 57 15.52 0.49 -8.56
C TRP A 57 15.07 1.72 -7.76
N CYS A 58 14.02 1.61 -6.95
CA CYS A 58 13.45 2.71 -6.18
C CYS A 58 14.26 2.92 -4.88
N ALA A 59 15.14 3.93 -4.87
CA ALA A 59 15.97 4.27 -3.71
C ALA A 59 15.20 4.41 -2.37
N PRO A 60 14.10 5.19 -2.28
CA PRO A 60 13.35 5.28 -1.03
C PRO A 60 12.72 3.94 -0.61
N CYS A 61 12.29 3.13 -1.58
CA CYS A 61 11.76 1.79 -1.30
C CYS A 61 12.82 0.90 -0.62
N ARG A 62 14.05 0.89 -1.16
CA ARG A 62 15.16 0.10 -0.59
C ARG A 62 15.42 0.44 0.88
N ALA A 63 15.33 1.72 1.23
CA ALA A 63 15.58 2.21 2.58
C ALA A 63 14.53 1.74 3.62
N GLU A 64 13.28 1.52 3.22
CA GLU A 64 12.19 1.13 4.13
C GLU A 64 11.97 -0.39 4.26
N LEU A 65 12.45 -1.21 3.32
CA LEU A 65 12.27 -2.67 3.39
C LEU A 65 12.80 -3.30 4.70
N PRO A 66 13.92 -2.86 5.30
CA PRO A 66 14.35 -3.35 6.61
C PRO A 66 13.34 -3.06 7.73
N LEU A 67 12.62 -1.93 7.67
CA LEU A 67 11.59 -1.57 8.64
C LEU A 67 10.39 -2.52 8.55
N LEU A 68 9.97 -2.84 7.33
CA LEU A 68 8.92 -3.83 7.07
C LEU A 68 9.31 -5.22 7.58
N LEU A 69 10.55 -5.65 7.32
CA LEU A 69 11.04 -6.94 7.80
C LEU A 69 11.09 -6.99 9.33
N ALA A 70 11.54 -5.91 9.97
CA ALA A 70 11.55 -5.80 11.42
C ALA A 70 10.13 -5.89 12.02
N ALA A 71 9.15 -5.19 11.42
CA ALA A 71 7.76 -5.24 11.86
C ALA A 71 7.14 -6.63 11.68
N GLN A 72 7.44 -7.31 10.55
CA GLN A 72 7.02 -8.69 10.30
C GLN A 72 7.61 -9.66 11.33
N ARG A 73 8.92 -9.58 11.60
CA ARG A 73 9.61 -10.46 12.57
C ARG A 73 9.15 -10.23 14.00
N ALA A 74 8.88 -8.97 14.37
CA ALA A 74 8.30 -8.63 15.66
C ALA A 74 6.83 -9.07 15.80
N GLY A 75 6.21 -9.58 14.73
CA GLY A 75 4.82 -10.02 14.73
C GLY A 75 3.81 -8.88 14.91
N ARG A 76 4.21 -7.63 14.68
CA ARG A 76 3.36 -6.43 14.83
C ARG A 76 2.30 -6.36 13.73
N VAL A 77 2.69 -6.76 12.53
CA VAL A 77 1.86 -6.75 11.33
C VAL A 77 2.18 -7.96 10.46
N ARG A 78 1.26 -8.33 9.57
CA ARG A 78 1.57 -9.20 8.42
C ARG A 78 2.05 -8.29 7.29
N VAL A 79 3.11 -8.66 6.58
CA VAL A 79 3.60 -7.88 5.43
C VAL A 79 3.37 -8.67 4.14
N LEU A 80 2.91 -7.98 3.11
CA LEU A 80 2.95 -8.39 1.71
C LEU A 80 3.66 -7.30 0.91
N ALA A 81 4.90 -7.54 0.51
CA ALA A 81 5.69 -6.61 -0.29
C ALA A 81 5.47 -6.92 -1.78
N VAL A 82 4.64 -6.12 -2.44
CA VAL A 82 4.29 -6.25 -3.86
C VAL A 82 5.34 -5.51 -4.69
N ASN A 83 6.17 -6.28 -5.38
CA ASN A 83 7.11 -5.76 -6.36
C ASN A 83 6.36 -5.38 -7.65
N ILE A 84 6.60 -4.17 -8.16
CA ILE A 84 5.91 -3.62 -9.33
C ILE A 84 6.82 -3.60 -10.54
N GLY A 85 6.45 -4.39 -11.56
CA GLY A 85 7.02 -4.32 -12.89
C GLY A 85 8.39 -4.99 -13.08
N GLU A 86 8.96 -5.63 -12.05
CA GLU A 86 10.20 -6.41 -12.21
C GLU A 86 9.92 -7.91 -12.29
N THR A 87 10.88 -8.64 -12.86
CA THR A 87 10.83 -10.11 -12.85
C THR A 87 11.18 -10.64 -11.45
N PRO A 88 10.71 -11.84 -11.09
CA PRO A 88 11.12 -12.51 -9.86
C PRO A 88 12.64 -12.69 -9.71
N ALA A 89 13.35 -12.90 -10.83
CA ALA A 89 14.80 -13.01 -10.82
C ALA A 89 15.47 -11.68 -10.41
N THR A 90 15.04 -10.55 -10.97
CA THR A 90 15.58 -9.22 -10.65
C THR A 90 15.35 -8.85 -9.19
N ALA A 91 14.09 -8.91 -8.74
CA ALA A 91 13.74 -8.58 -7.36
C ALA A 91 14.39 -9.55 -6.36
N GLY A 92 14.39 -10.85 -6.67
CA GLY A 92 14.99 -11.90 -5.84
C GLY A 92 16.50 -11.74 -5.68
N ALA A 93 17.22 -11.39 -6.75
CA ALA A 93 18.65 -11.10 -6.69
C ALA A 93 18.95 -9.91 -5.78
N PHE A 94 18.14 -8.85 -5.85
CA PHE A 94 18.24 -7.72 -4.93
C PHE A 94 17.99 -8.14 -3.47
N LEU A 95 16.88 -8.81 -3.18
CA LEU A 95 16.54 -9.24 -1.81
C LEU A 95 17.61 -10.15 -1.21
N LYS A 96 18.24 -11.02 -2.03
CA LYS A 96 19.35 -11.87 -1.60
C LYS A 96 20.57 -11.05 -1.20
N ARG A 97 20.96 -10.04 -1.99
CA ARG A 97 22.11 -9.18 -1.67
C ARG A 97 21.89 -8.36 -0.40
N GLU A 98 20.66 -7.91 -0.17
CA GLU A 98 20.31 -7.08 0.99
C GLU A 98 19.96 -7.91 2.25
N GLY A 99 19.95 -9.25 2.16
CA GLY A 99 19.59 -10.12 3.29
C GLY A 99 18.11 -10.07 3.68
N LEU A 100 17.22 -9.76 2.73
CA LEU A 100 15.78 -9.52 2.93
C LEU A 100 14.89 -10.67 2.43
N THR A 101 15.45 -11.85 2.19
CA THR A 101 14.75 -13.02 1.59
C THR A 101 13.59 -13.57 2.44
N VAL A 102 13.47 -13.15 3.70
CA VAL A 102 12.38 -13.54 4.60
C VAL A 102 11.12 -12.67 4.42
N LEU A 103 11.21 -11.58 3.65
CA LEU A 103 10.02 -10.80 3.29
C LEU A 103 9.10 -11.61 2.38
N ASN A 104 7.80 -11.56 2.67
CA ASN A 104 6.80 -12.15 1.77
C ASN A 104 6.63 -11.25 0.56
N VAL A 105 7.11 -11.69 -0.59
CA VAL A 105 7.09 -10.91 -1.83
C VAL A 105 6.11 -11.48 -2.84
N ALA A 106 5.35 -10.58 -3.46
CA ALA A 106 4.47 -10.89 -4.58
C ALA A 106 4.78 -9.97 -5.76
N PHE A 107 4.26 -10.32 -6.93
CA PHE A 107 4.56 -9.62 -8.18
C PHE A 107 3.27 -9.17 -8.86
N ALA A 108 3.26 -7.93 -9.32
CA ALA A 108 2.18 -7.37 -10.13
C ALA A 108 2.74 -6.43 -11.21
N ARG A 109 1.98 -6.25 -12.29
CA ARG A 109 2.26 -5.19 -13.27
C ARG A 109 1.66 -3.88 -12.76
N ALA A 110 2.24 -2.76 -13.18
CA ALA A 110 1.70 -1.44 -12.82
C ALA A 110 0.24 -1.24 -13.27
N ALA A 111 -0.19 -1.91 -14.37
CA ALA A 111 -1.57 -1.85 -14.85
C ALA A 111 -2.57 -2.58 -13.94
N ASP A 112 -2.13 -3.56 -13.15
CA ASP A 112 -3.00 -4.45 -12.36
C ASP A 112 -3.34 -3.88 -10.97
N VAL A 113 -2.74 -2.76 -10.61
CA VAL A 113 -2.78 -2.17 -9.27
C VAL A 113 -3.48 -0.81 -9.24
N GLY A 114 -4.09 -0.38 -10.35
CA GLY A 114 -4.71 0.95 -10.49
C GLY A 114 -5.81 1.24 -9.45
N GLY A 115 -6.62 0.24 -9.12
CA GLY A 115 -7.67 0.36 -8.09
C GLY A 115 -7.14 0.58 -6.67
N TRP A 116 -5.85 0.34 -6.44
CA TRP A 116 -5.18 0.55 -5.17
C TRP A 116 -4.61 1.96 -5.02
N ILE A 117 -4.79 2.86 -5.99
CA ILE A 117 -4.35 4.28 -5.94
C ILE A 117 -2.90 4.38 -5.44
N ILE A 118 -1.96 3.96 -6.27
CA ILE A 118 -0.52 3.99 -5.99
C ILE A 118 0.16 5.03 -6.91
N PRO A 119 0.14 6.33 -6.56
CA PRO A 119 0.62 7.41 -7.43
C PRO A 119 2.14 7.37 -7.67
N GLY A 120 2.87 6.62 -6.84
CA GLY A 120 4.30 6.45 -6.94
C GLY A 120 4.82 5.42 -5.94
N LEU A 121 6.10 5.10 -6.05
CA LEU A 121 6.79 4.20 -5.14
C LEU A 121 7.67 4.97 -4.14
N PRO A 122 7.74 4.51 -2.88
CA PRO A 122 6.89 3.47 -2.31
C PRO A 122 5.48 4.00 -2.00
N THR A 123 4.52 3.08 -1.98
CA THR A 123 3.21 3.31 -1.36
C THR A 123 2.93 2.17 -0.41
N THR A 124 2.51 2.47 0.82
CA THR A 124 2.16 1.49 1.84
C THR A 124 0.71 1.65 2.26
N VAL A 125 -0.04 0.55 2.31
CA VAL A 125 -1.47 0.52 2.71
C VAL A 125 -1.64 -0.48 3.85
N ARG A 126 -2.32 -0.08 4.92
CA ARG A 126 -2.72 -0.96 6.01
C ARG A 126 -4.16 -1.42 5.81
N VAL A 127 -4.30 -2.72 5.64
CA VAL A 127 -5.55 -3.41 5.35
C VAL A 127 -6.09 -4.04 6.64
N GLY A 128 -7.29 -3.62 7.03
CA GLY A 128 -8.06 -4.17 8.14
C GLY A 128 -9.04 -5.25 7.70
N THR A 129 -9.79 -5.80 8.65
CA THR A 129 -10.84 -6.79 8.39
C THR A 129 -11.89 -6.27 7.41
N GLY A 130 -12.47 -7.17 6.61
CA GLY A 130 -13.39 -6.80 5.52
C GLY A 130 -12.73 -6.05 4.36
N TRP A 131 -11.41 -6.22 4.17
CA TRP A 131 -10.62 -5.55 3.12
C TRP A 131 -10.69 -4.01 3.20
N ARG A 132 -10.85 -3.46 4.41
CA ARG A 132 -10.92 -2.01 4.57
C ARG A 132 -9.54 -1.38 4.55
N ASP A 133 -9.44 -0.26 3.87
CA ASP A 133 -8.32 0.65 4.01
C ASP A 133 -8.37 1.35 5.37
N THR A 134 -7.40 1.04 6.23
CA THR A 134 -7.28 1.61 7.58
C THR A 134 -6.14 2.62 7.70
N GLY A 135 -5.52 2.99 6.59
CA GLY A 135 -4.44 3.97 6.55
C GLY A 135 -3.47 3.74 5.39
N ARG A 136 -2.93 4.84 4.85
CA ARG A 136 -1.95 4.83 3.78
C ARG A 136 -0.79 5.76 4.04
N ARG A 137 0.34 5.43 3.42
CA ARG A 137 1.47 6.33 3.25
C ARG A 137 1.91 6.32 1.79
N TYR A 138 1.96 7.52 1.21
CA TYR A 138 2.67 7.78 -0.03
C TYR A 138 4.08 8.26 0.32
N GLY A 139 5.10 7.69 -0.33
CA GLY A 139 6.49 7.93 0.02
C GLY A 139 6.99 7.06 1.19
N PRO A 140 8.25 7.26 1.62
CA PRO A 140 8.94 6.34 2.50
C PRO A 140 8.35 6.28 3.91
N LEU A 141 8.30 5.07 4.46
CA LEU A 141 8.08 4.81 5.88
C LEU A 141 9.29 5.27 6.70
N HIS A 142 9.02 5.61 7.96
CA HIS A 142 10.05 6.00 8.93
C HIS A 142 9.96 5.10 10.17
N PRO A 143 11.03 5.01 10.97
CA PRO A 143 10.96 4.36 12.28
C PRO A 143 9.79 4.87 13.11
N GLY A 144 8.98 3.96 13.66
CA GLY A 144 7.79 4.31 14.44
C GLY A 144 6.54 4.64 13.61
N ASP A 145 6.57 4.42 12.30
CA ASP A 145 5.40 4.67 11.45
C ASP A 145 4.15 3.94 11.98
N PRO A 146 3.01 4.64 12.17
CA PRO A 146 1.78 4.04 12.69
C PRO A 146 1.26 2.85 11.88
N LEU A 147 1.56 2.76 10.59
CA LEU A 147 1.15 1.63 9.75
C LEU A 147 1.82 0.32 10.15
N LEU A 148 2.97 0.38 10.83
CA LEU A 148 3.76 -0.78 11.28
C LEU A 148 3.56 -1.12 12.77
N LEU A 149 2.69 -0.38 13.46
CA LEU A 149 2.37 -0.62 14.86
C LEU A 149 1.20 -1.59 15.01
N PRO A 150 1.13 -2.35 16.13
CA PRO A 150 -0.07 -3.11 16.47
C PRO A 150 -1.30 -2.21 16.57
N VAL A 151 -2.46 -2.78 16.27
CA VAL A 151 -3.74 -2.09 16.50
C VAL A 151 -4.05 -2.13 18.00
N PRO A 152 -4.32 -0.99 18.66
CA PRO A 152 -4.79 -0.97 20.04
C PRO A 152 -6.07 -1.80 20.18
N LYS A 153 -6.15 -2.62 21.24
CA LYS A 153 -7.37 -3.36 21.59
C LYS A 153 -8.36 -2.47 22.31
#